data_AF-A0A0F2RTZ0-F1
#
_entry.id   AF-A0A0F2RTZ0-F1
#
_cell.length_a   1.000
_cell.length_b   1.000
_cell.length_c   1.000
_cell.angle_alpha   90.00
_cell.angle_beta   90.00
_cell.angle_gamma   90.00
#
_symmetry.space_group_name_H-M   'P 1'
#
loop_
_entity.id
_entity.type
_entity.pdbx_description
1 polymer ?
#
loop_
_entity_poly.entity_id
_entity_poly.type
_entity_poly.pdbx_seq_one_letter_code
_entity_poly.pdbx_strand_id
1 'polypeptide(L)'
;MTTDSFSLWADELREISGENDPILQKVKLDSFVAERFEKSMAAKSQELTDALKRFTLYSMQQYRTRYFLARLSQHVEMAFSGVNTRGSLEPFAKLEIEHILPDRPNAALRDSWTNENPLADYDDFKNRLGNLTLLEKPINIVAGNDFYADKIEEYRKSGSYLTRSLVGLTEVGQNSSISRINTKLEAFTSWNAASIEKRHLLLISLVKDVWKTTPISP
;
A
#
# COMPACT_ATOMS: atom_id res chain seq x y z
N MET A 1 20.80 12.47 7.18
CA MET A 1 20.71 12.70 8.63
C MET A 1 22.11 12.60 9.18
N THR A 2 22.70 13.71 9.57
CA THR A 2 23.97 13.74 10.31
C THR A 2 23.72 13.24 11.73
N THR A 3 24.70 12.56 12.30
CA THR A 3 24.67 11.94 13.64
C THR A 3 24.28 12.88 14.78
N ASP A 4 24.39 14.20 14.58
CA ASP A 4 24.11 15.22 15.60
C ASP A 4 22.62 15.44 15.88
N SER A 5 21.72 15.13 14.93
CA SER A 5 20.28 15.34 15.16
C SER A 5 19.66 14.32 16.11
N PHE A 6 20.21 13.10 16.14
CA PHE A 6 19.63 12.02 16.93
C PHE A 6 19.88 12.19 18.44
N SER A 7 21.08 12.64 18.81
CA SER A 7 21.42 12.93 20.21
C SER A 7 20.54 14.05 20.78
N LEU A 8 20.34 15.13 20.01
CA LEU A 8 19.44 16.23 20.38
C LEU A 8 17.99 15.75 20.57
N TRP A 9 17.50 14.89 19.66
CA TRP A 9 16.14 14.34 19.80
C TRP A 9 16.01 13.41 21.00
N ALA A 10 17.07 12.66 21.34
CA ALA A 10 17.06 11.77 22.49
C ALA A 10 16.94 12.54 23.81
N ASP A 11 17.61 13.68 23.95
CA ASP A 11 17.50 14.53 25.14
C ASP A 11 16.12 15.18 25.25
N GLU A 12 15.60 15.73 24.16
CA GLU A 12 14.24 16.30 24.10
C GLU A 12 13.17 15.24 24.46
N LEU A 13 13.31 14.01 23.93
CA LEU A 13 12.40 12.90 24.27
C LEU A 13 12.52 12.44 25.73
N ARG A 14 13.72 12.47 26.33
CA ARG A 14 13.91 12.16 27.75
C ARG A 14 13.20 13.19 28.63
N GLU A 15 13.31 14.48 28.29
CA GLU A 15 12.59 15.55 28.99
C GLU A 15 11.07 15.37 28.90
N ILE A 16 10.55 15.05 27.70
CA ILE A 16 9.13 14.76 27.51
C ILE A 16 8.70 13.55 28.35
N SER A 17 9.51 12.48 28.36
CA SER A 17 9.20 11.26 29.12
C SER A 17 9.20 11.48 30.64
N GLY A 18 9.96 12.46 31.13
CA GLY A 18 10.02 12.83 32.55
C GLY A 18 8.89 13.77 33.00
N GLU A 19 8.03 14.23 32.08
CA GLU A 19 6.86 15.03 32.43
C GLU A 19 5.83 14.21 33.21
N ASN A 20 5.44 14.71 34.39
CA ASN A 20 4.54 14.00 35.30
C ASN A 20 3.05 14.27 35.00
N ASP A 21 2.73 15.39 34.36
CA ASP A 21 1.37 15.67 33.89
C ASP A 21 1.11 14.94 32.56
N PRO A 22 0.22 13.93 32.53
CA PRO A 22 -0.04 13.15 31.31
C PRO A 22 -0.62 13.99 30.16
N ILE A 23 -1.34 15.07 30.44
CA ILE A 23 -1.90 15.96 29.41
C ILE A 23 -0.76 16.77 28.81
N LEU A 24 0.06 17.40 29.65
CA LEU A 24 1.20 18.19 29.21
C LEU A 24 2.23 17.32 28.46
N GLN A 25 2.45 16.09 28.91
CA GLN A 25 3.33 15.13 28.23
C GLN A 25 2.87 14.86 26.80
N LYS A 26 1.57 14.60 26.60
CA LYS A 26 0.99 14.37 25.25
C LYS A 26 1.15 15.60 24.35
N VAL A 27 0.84 16.79 24.86
CA VAL A 27 0.98 18.05 24.11
C VAL A 27 2.44 18.29 23.70
N LYS A 28 3.40 18.04 24.61
CA LYS A 28 4.83 18.13 24.30
C LYS A 28 5.26 17.11 23.25
N LEU A 29 4.77 15.86 23.34
CA LEU A 29 5.06 14.82 22.35
C LEU A 29 4.48 15.17 20.97
N ASP A 30 3.25 15.67 20.91
CA ASP A 30 2.63 16.10 19.65
C ASP A 30 3.39 17.28 19.03
N SER A 31 3.84 18.23 19.85
CA SER A 31 4.70 19.34 19.40
C SER A 31 6.02 18.84 18.83
N PHE A 32 6.66 17.88 19.50
CA PHE A 32 7.88 17.24 19.01
C PHE A 32 7.66 16.53 17.67
N VAL A 33 6.56 15.77 17.53
CA VAL A 33 6.22 15.08 16.28
C VAL A 33 5.95 16.08 15.16
N ALA A 34 5.18 17.14 15.41
CA ALA A 34 4.89 18.18 14.44
C ALA A 34 6.18 18.87 13.94
N GLU A 35 7.05 19.26 14.88
CA GLU A 35 8.27 20.00 14.58
C GLU A 35 9.35 19.15 13.89
N ARG A 36 9.57 17.91 14.35
CA ARG A 36 10.68 17.06 13.87
C ARG A 36 10.27 16.14 12.71
N PHE A 37 9.05 15.61 12.74
CA PHE A 37 8.58 14.64 11.76
C PHE A 37 7.69 15.27 10.71
N GLU A 38 6.61 15.96 11.09
CA GLU A 38 5.61 16.43 10.12
C GLU A 38 6.19 17.45 9.14
N LYS A 39 6.99 18.41 9.61
CA LYS A 39 7.69 19.37 8.74
C LYS A 39 8.60 18.66 7.73
N SER A 40 9.37 17.67 8.18
CA SER A 40 10.28 16.89 7.33
C SER A 40 9.51 16.05 6.31
N MET A 41 8.44 15.39 6.76
CA MET A 41 7.55 14.60 5.91
C MET A 41 6.86 15.46 4.84
N ALA A 42 6.37 16.65 5.22
CA ALA A 42 5.77 17.60 4.29
C ALA A 42 6.78 18.05 3.24
N ALA A 43 7.99 18.43 3.65
CA ALA A 43 9.07 18.82 2.74
C ALA A 43 9.48 17.69 1.77
N LYS A 44 9.34 16.42 2.18
CA LYS A 44 9.66 15.22 1.37
C LYS A 44 8.48 14.62 0.62
N SER A 45 7.27 15.18 0.76
CA SER A 45 6.04 14.62 0.20
C SER A 45 6.07 14.52 -1.33
N GLN A 46 6.61 15.54 -2.01
CA GLN A 46 6.74 15.53 -3.47
C GLN A 46 7.78 14.51 -3.94
N GLU A 47 8.95 14.47 -3.30
CA GLU A 47 10.00 13.49 -3.58
C GLU A 47 9.50 12.05 -3.39
N LEU A 48 8.76 11.78 -2.31
CA LEU A 48 8.11 10.49 -2.06
C LEU A 48 7.12 10.16 -3.17
N THR A 49 6.26 11.11 -3.55
CA THR A 49 5.25 10.90 -4.61
C THR A 49 5.94 10.53 -5.93
N ASP A 50 7.00 11.23 -6.30
CA ASP A 50 7.72 11.00 -7.55
C ASP A 50 8.51 9.69 -7.53
N ALA A 51 9.09 9.32 -6.38
CA ALA A 51 9.72 8.01 -6.20
C ALA A 51 8.71 6.87 -6.36
N LEU A 52 7.51 7.02 -5.79
CA LEU A 52 6.46 6.01 -5.91
C LEU A 52 5.88 5.92 -7.31
N LYS A 53 5.76 7.04 -8.05
CA LYS A 53 5.35 7.02 -9.47
C LYS A 53 6.30 6.20 -10.34
N ARG A 54 7.60 6.23 -10.03
CA ARG A 54 8.63 5.43 -10.72
C ARG A 54 8.87 4.06 -10.09
N PHE A 55 8.07 3.68 -9.09
CA PHE A 55 8.26 2.43 -8.38
C PHE A 55 8.05 1.23 -9.31
N THR A 56 9.01 0.32 -9.24
CA THR A 56 8.99 -1.01 -9.84
C THR A 56 9.34 -2.06 -8.79
N LEU A 57 9.04 -3.34 -9.05
CA LEU A 57 9.42 -4.46 -8.19
C LEU A 57 10.92 -4.46 -7.82
N TYR A 58 11.77 -3.94 -8.70
CA TYR A 58 13.22 -3.88 -8.54
C TYR A 58 13.74 -2.56 -7.93
N SER A 59 12.86 -1.62 -7.61
CA SER A 59 13.25 -0.34 -6.97
C SER A 59 13.90 -0.53 -5.59
N MET A 60 13.64 -1.67 -4.94
CA MET A 60 14.25 -2.07 -3.67
C MET A 60 14.34 -3.59 -3.59
N GLN A 61 15.04 -4.12 -2.58
CA GLN A 61 15.07 -5.57 -2.37
C GLN A 61 13.64 -6.11 -2.20
N GLN A 62 13.34 -7.27 -2.79
CA GLN A 62 11.98 -7.81 -2.83
C GLN A 62 11.35 -7.97 -1.43
N TYR A 63 12.13 -8.29 -0.39
CA TYR A 63 11.60 -8.37 0.98
C TYR A 63 11.08 -7.01 1.49
N ARG A 64 11.64 -5.88 1.04
CA ARG A 64 11.15 -4.53 1.33
C ARG A 64 9.91 -4.21 0.54
N THR A 65 9.83 -4.61 -0.74
CA THR A 65 8.60 -4.52 -1.54
C THR A 65 7.46 -5.33 -0.91
N ARG A 66 7.75 -6.54 -0.43
CA ARG A 66 6.77 -7.36 0.30
C ARG A 66 6.32 -6.70 1.59
N TYR A 67 7.24 -6.14 2.37
CA TYR A 67 6.88 -5.37 3.56
C TYR A 67 5.98 -4.16 3.21
N PHE A 68 6.33 -3.43 2.15
CA PHE A 68 5.57 -2.27 1.68
C PHE A 68 4.13 -2.65 1.28
N LEU A 69 3.97 -3.71 0.48
CA LEU A 69 2.64 -4.25 0.13
C LEU A 69 1.89 -4.76 1.36
N ALA A 70 2.57 -5.42 2.31
CA ALA A 70 1.96 -5.89 3.55
C ALA A 70 1.41 -4.74 4.41
N ARG A 71 2.09 -3.60 4.43
CA ARG A 71 1.63 -2.39 5.11
C ARG A 71 0.39 -1.78 4.46
N LEU A 72 0.33 -1.78 3.13
CA LEU A 72 -0.86 -1.34 2.38
C LEU A 72 -2.04 -2.29 2.65
N SER A 73 -1.82 -3.60 2.52
CA SER A 73 -2.84 -4.61 2.82
C SER A 73 -3.34 -4.51 4.25
N GLN A 74 -2.46 -4.37 5.25
CA GLN A 74 -2.85 -4.20 6.65
C GLN A 74 -3.70 -2.95 6.86
N HIS A 75 -3.32 -1.82 6.25
CA HIS A 75 -4.08 -0.58 6.38
C HIS A 75 -5.50 -0.71 5.84
N VAL A 76 -5.64 -1.34 4.66
CA VAL A 76 -6.94 -1.61 4.05
C VAL A 76 -7.75 -2.58 4.92
N GLU A 77 -7.14 -3.65 5.43
CA GLU A 77 -7.81 -4.66 6.25
C GLU A 77 -8.31 -4.09 7.59
N MET A 78 -7.50 -3.25 8.23
CA MET A 78 -7.86 -2.54 9.44
C MET A 78 -9.07 -1.62 9.21
N ALA A 79 -9.03 -0.83 8.14
CA ALA A 79 -10.13 0.06 7.79
C ALA A 79 -11.41 -0.71 7.43
N PHE A 80 -11.28 -1.81 6.68
CA PHE A 80 -12.38 -2.70 6.35
C PHE A 80 -13.01 -3.31 7.62
N SER A 81 -12.19 -3.78 8.55
CA SER A 81 -12.62 -4.43 9.80
C SER A 81 -13.01 -3.45 10.93
N GLY A 82 -12.85 -2.14 10.72
CA GLY A 82 -13.12 -1.12 11.75
C GLY A 82 -12.12 -1.11 12.91
N VAL A 83 -10.92 -1.65 12.71
CA VAL A 83 -9.85 -1.72 13.72
C VAL A 83 -8.96 -0.49 13.61
N ASN A 84 -8.75 0.21 14.73
CA ASN A 84 -7.95 1.45 14.75
C ASN A 84 -6.51 1.25 15.25
N THR A 85 -6.21 0.09 15.83
CA THR A 85 -4.88 -0.26 16.37
C THR A 85 -4.16 -1.24 15.46
N ARG A 86 -2.89 -0.96 15.16
CA ARG A 86 -2.08 -1.82 14.28
C ARG A 86 -1.75 -3.13 14.99
N GLY A 87 -2.16 -4.24 14.38
CA GLY A 87 -1.79 -5.58 14.81
C GLY A 87 -0.47 -6.07 14.21
N SER A 88 -0.19 -7.36 14.40
CA SER A 88 0.95 -8.04 13.77
C SER A 88 0.86 -8.02 12.24
N LEU A 89 2.02 -7.97 11.57
CA LEU A 89 2.12 -8.15 10.12
C LEU A 89 2.26 -9.61 9.70
N GLU A 90 2.38 -10.55 10.65
CA GLU A 90 2.53 -11.97 10.38
C GLU A 90 1.49 -12.54 9.39
N PRO A 91 0.20 -12.16 9.44
CA PRO A 91 -0.79 -12.66 8.47
C PRO A 91 -0.43 -12.32 7.03
N PHE A 92 0.17 -11.15 6.79
CA PHE A 92 0.54 -10.65 5.47
C PHE A 92 1.95 -11.10 5.04
N ALA A 93 2.84 -11.33 6.02
CA ALA A 93 4.22 -11.77 5.76
C ALA A 93 4.32 -13.15 5.11
N LYS A 94 3.28 -13.98 5.29
CA LYS A 94 3.13 -15.32 4.71
C LYS A 94 2.61 -15.31 3.26
N LEU A 95 2.17 -14.15 2.76
CA LEU A 95 1.66 -13.99 1.40
C LEU A 95 2.81 -13.78 0.41
N GLU A 96 2.60 -14.19 -0.83
CA GLU A 96 3.54 -14.03 -1.94
C GLU A 96 3.15 -12.78 -2.75
N ILE A 97 4.16 -12.16 -3.39
CA ILE A 97 3.91 -11.08 -4.34
C ILE A 97 3.29 -11.69 -5.59
N GLU A 98 2.07 -11.29 -5.90
CA GLU A 98 1.34 -11.68 -7.10
C GLU A 98 1.47 -10.60 -8.17
N HIS A 99 1.69 -11.05 -9.41
CA HIS A 99 1.71 -10.22 -10.61
C HIS A 99 0.36 -10.32 -11.32
N ILE A 100 -0.43 -9.25 -11.29
CA ILE A 100 -1.77 -9.27 -11.88
C ILE A 100 -1.67 -9.42 -13.41
N LEU A 101 -0.86 -8.59 -14.06
CA LEU A 101 -0.26 -8.84 -15.36
C LEU A 101 0.94 -9.78 -15.17
N PRO A 102 0.93 -11.02 -15.69
CA PRO A 102 1.91 -12.05 -15.34
C PRO A 102 3.38 -11.69 -15.59
N ASP A 103 4.28 -12.17 -14.72
CA ASP A 103 5.73 -12.02 -14.94
C ASP A 103 6.21 -12.81 -16.18
N ARG A 104 5.63 -14.01 -16.37
CA ARG A 104 5.95 -14.94 -17.46
C ARG A 104 4.71 -15.24 -18.30
N PRO A 105 4.26 -14.30 -19.15
CA PRO A 105 3.09 -14.52 -20.00
C PRO A 105 3.34 -15.60 -21.05
N ASN A 106 2.26 -16.24 -21.50
CA ASN A 106 2.28 -16.96 -22.76
C ASN A 106 2.29 -15.97 -23.95
N ALA A 107 2.54 -16.47 -25.17
CA ALA A 107 2.59 -15.65 -26.38
C ALA A 107 1.28 -14.88 -26.63
N ALA A 108 0.13 -15.56 -26.49
CA ALA A 108 -1.17 -14.95 -26.75
C ALA A 108 -1.47 -13.76 -25.82
N LEU A 109 -1.11 -13.85 -24.54
CA LEU A 109 -1.28 -12.76 -23.58
C LEU A 109 -0.36 -11.59 -23.92
N ARG A 110 0.92 -11.86 -24.24
CA ARG A 110 1.86 -10.81 -24.67
C ARG A 110 1.40 -10.11 -25.94
N ASP A 111 0.87 -10.86 -26.91
CA ASP A 111 0.37 -10.32 -28.17
C ASP A 111 -0.90 -9.47 -27.94
N SER A 112 -1.86 -9.95 -27.15
CA SER A 112 -3.05 -9.18 -26.75
C SER A 112 -2.66 -7.88 -26.06
N TRP A 113 -1.73 -7.93 -25.09
CA TRP A 113 -1.24 -6.72 -24.43
C TRP A 113 -0.65 -5.71 -25.43
N THR A 114 0.21 -6.18 -26.34
CA THR A 114 0.89 -5.32 -27.33
C THR A 114 -0.11 -4.67 -28.27
N ASN A 115 -1.13 -5.40 -28.71
CA ASN A 115 -2.18 -4.89 -29.58
C ASN A 115 -3.09 -3.88 -28.88
N GLU A 116 -3.47 -4.15 -27.63
CA GLU A 116 -4.35 -3.28 -26.85
C GLU A 116 -3.64 -2.05 -26.27
N ASN A 117 -2.33 -2.15 -26.05
CA ASN A 117 -1.52 -1.13 -25.39
C ASN A 117 -0.24 -0.83 -26.18
N PRO A 118 -0.33 -0.32 -27.43
CA PRO A 118 0.81 -0.20 -28.34
C PRO A 118 1.92 0.76 -27.85
N LEU A 119 1.62 1.61 -26.86
CA LEU A 119 2.56 2.56 -26.26
C LEU A 119 3.04 2.13 -24.86
N ALA A 120 2.61 0.97 -24.37
CA ALA A 120 2.91 0.48 -23.04
C ALA A 120 3.74 -0.80 -23.13
N ASP A 121 5.04 -0.69 -22.84
CA ASP A 121 5.93 -1.84 -22.82
C ASP A 121 5.49 -2.85 -21.73
N TYR A 122 5.40 -4.13 -22.11
CA TYR A 122 4.94 -5.20 -21.22
C TYR A 122 5.86 -5.34 -20.00
N ASP A 123 7.17 -5.35 -20.23
CA ASP A 123 8.16 -5.66 -19.20
C ASP A 123 8.37 -4.49 -18.24
N ASP A 124 8.05 -3.27 -18.65
CA ASP A 124 7.86 -2.13 -17.75
C ASP A 124 6.59 -2.29 -16.89
N PHE A 125 5.43 -2.48 -17.52
CA PHE A 125 4.14 -2.48 -16.82
C PHE A 125 3.95 -3.65 -15.84
N LYS A 126 4.49 -4.83 -16.15
CA LYS A 126 4.39 -5.98 -15.24
C LYS A 126 5.05 -5.71 -13.88
N ASN A 127 6.06 -4.85 -13.86
CA ASN A 127 6.83 -4.54 -12.65
C ASN A 127 6.30 -3.34 -11.85
N ARG A 128 5.34 -2.57 -12.39
CA ARG A 128 4.80 -1.38 -11.74
C ARG A 128 4.06 -1.70 -10.44
N LEU A 129 4.10 -0.80 -9.46
CA LEU A 129 3.39 -0.96 -8.18
C LEU A 129 1.90 -1.28 -8.38
N GLY A 130 1.25 -0.59 -9.33
CA GLY A 130 -0.15 -0.82 -9.69
C GLY A 130 -0.44 -2.27 -10.11
N ASN A 131 0.56 -3.02 -10.57
CA ASN A 131 0.42 -4.41 -11.00
C ASN A 131 0.67 -5.45 -9.90
N LEU A 132 1.12 -5.03 -8.71
CA LEU A 132 1.52 -5.94 -7.65
C LEU A 132 0.45 -6.03 -6.55
N THR A 133 0.20 -7.23 -6.05
CA THR A 133 -0.61 -7.45 -4.85
C THR A 133 -0.02 -8.56 -3.98
N LEU A 134 -0.58 -8.78 -2.79
CA LEU A 134 -0.27 -9.96 -1.98
C LEU A 134 -1.35 -11.02 -2.15
N LEU A 135 -0.92 -12.27 -2.28
CA LEU A 135 -1.82 -13.41 -2.46
C LEU A 135 -1.30 -14.63 -1.72
N GLU A 136 -2.23 -15.45 -1.22
CA GLU A 136 -1.93 -16.73 -0.59
C GLU A 136 -1.29 -17.67 -1.62
N LYS A 137 -0.18 -18.33 -1.26
CA LYS A 137 0.55 -19.23 -2.16
C LYS A 137 -0.33 -20.26 -2.90
N PRO A 138 -1.25 -20.99 -2.23
CA PRO A 138 -2.13 -21.94 -2.94
C PRO A 138 -3.02 -21.26 -3.98
N ILE A 139 -3.50 -20.06 -3.69
CA ILE A 139 -4.35 -19.29 -4.61
C ILE A 139 -3.51 -18.73 -5.77
N ASN A 140 -2.29 -18.25 -5.49
CA ASN A 140 -1.35 -17.79 -6.51
C ASN A 140 -1.02 -18.88 -7.54
N ILE A 141 -0.74 -20.11 -7.08
CA ILE A 141 -0.47 -21.26 -7.95
C ILE A 141 -1.64 -21.52 -8.92
N VAL A 142 -2.88 -21.39 -8.45
CA VAL A 142 -4.08 -21.62 -9.28
C VAL A 142 -4.35 -20.44 -10.22
N ALA A 143 -4.14 -19.21 -9.77
CA ALA A 143 -4.30 -18.02 -10.60
C ALA A 143 -3.30 -17.98 -11.77
N GLY A 144 -2.09 -18.51 -11.57
CA GLY A 144 -1.15 -18.78 -12.65
C GLY A 144 -0.69 -17.56 -13.45
N ASN A 145 -0.27 -17.80 -14.70
CA ASN A 145 0.18 -16.77 -15.64
C ASN A 145 -0.90 -16.45 -16.68
N ASP A 146 -2.16 -16.46 -16.25
CA ASP A 146 -3.32 -16.27 -17.14
C ASP A 146 -3.79 -14.81 -17.22
N PHE A 147 -4.79 -14.58 -18.07
CA PHE A 147 -5.41 -13.28 -18.20
C PHE A 147 -6.11 -12.89 -16.90
N TYR A 148 -6.19 -11.60 -16.63
CA TYR A 148 -6.88 -11.10 -15.44
C TYR A 148 -8.31 -11.64 -15.29
N ALA A 149 -9.04 -11.76 -16.42
CA ALA A 149 -10.39 -12.30 -16.45
C ALA A 149 -10.49 -13.74 -15.91
N ASP A 150 -9.41 -14.53 -16.01
CA ASP A 150 -9.35 -15.89 -15.48
C ASP A 150 -8.90 -15.90 -14.02
N LYS A 151 -8.09 -14.92 -13.60
CA LYS A 151 -7.60 -14.77 -12.23
C LYS A 151 -8.66 -14.26 -11.24
N ILE A 152 -9.70 -13.56 -11.70
CA ILE A 152 -10.66 -12.89 -10.82
C ILE A 152 -11.35 -13.86 -9.84
N GLU A 153 -11.66 -15.09 -10.26
CA GLU A 153 -12.30 -16.08 -9.39
C GLU A 153 -11.40 -16.47 -8.22
N GLU A 154 -10.10 -16.55 -8.45
CA GLU A 154 -9.11 -16.83 -7.41
C GLU A 154 -8.91 -15.62 -6.49
N TYR A 155 -8.90 -14.40 -7.03
CA TYR A 155 -8.76 -13.19 -6.23
C TYR A 155 -9.93 -12.97 -5.26
N ARG A 156 -11.15 -13.39 -5.60
CA ARG A 156 -12.30 -13.35 -4.68
C ARG A 156 -12.10 -14.20 -3.43
N LYS A 157 -11.27 -15.25 -3.50
CA LYS A 157 -10.99 -16.18 -2.40
C LYS A 157 -9.92 -15.66 -1.44
N SER A 158 -9.19 -14.60 -1.81
CA SER A 158 -8.11 -14.06 -0.97
C SER A 158 -8.64 -13.52 0.35
N GLY A 159 -7.89 -13.74 1.43
CA GLY A 159 -8.14 -13.12 2.72
C GLY A 159 -7.82 -11.62 2.74
N SER A 160 -7.04 -11.11 1.77
CA SER A 160 -6.71 -9.69 1.69
C SER A 160 -7.83 -8.90 1.01
N TYR A 161 -8.46 -7.96 1.72
CA TYR A 161 -9.44 -7.08 1.09
C TYR A 161 -8.85 -6.20 -0.03
N LEU A 162 -7.57 -5.82 0.06
CA LEU A 162 -6.90 -5.09 -1.03
C LEU A 162 -6.88 -5.91 -2.34
N THR A 163 -6.66 -7.23 -2.27
CA THR A 163 -6.71 -8.10 -3.45
C THR A 163 -8.15 -8.33 -3.91
N ARG A 164 -9.09 -8.61 -3.00
CA ARG A 164 -10.51 -8.77 -3.36
C ARG A 164 -11.10 -7.51 -4.03
N SER A 165 -10.67 -6.33 -3.58
CA SER A 165 -11.14 -5.05 -4.12
C SER A 165 -10.86 -4.86 -5.60
N LEU A 166 -9.86 -5.56 -6.16
CA LEU A 166 -9.62 -5.61 -7.61
C LEU A 166 -10.86 -6.07 -8.37
N VAL A 167 -11.60 -7.03 -7.81
CA VAL A 167 -12.72 -7.68 -8.47
C VAL A 167 -14.05 -7.02 -8.11
N GLY A 168 -14.20 -6.56 -6.87
CA GLY A 168 -15.42 -5.97 -6.39
C GLY A 168 -15.26 -5.32 -5.02
N LEU A 169 -15.98 -4.22 -4.81
CA LEU A 169 -16.04 -3.55 -3.51
C LEU A 169 -17.23 -4.11 -2.72
N THR A 170 -17.01 -4.42 -1.44
CA THR A 170 -18.10 -4.83 -0.56
C THR A 170 -18.99 -3.64 -0.25
N GLU A 171 -20.28 -3.77 -0.54
CA GLU A 171 -21.29 -2.77 -0.21
C GLU A 171 -21.89 -3.02 1.17
N VAL A 172 -21.99 -1.95 1.96
CA VAL A 172 -22.68 -1.92 3.26
C VAL A 172 -23.36 -0.55 3.41
N GLY A 173 -24.14 -0.36 4.48
CA GLY A 173 -24.78 0.93 4.78
C GLY A 173 -23.82 2.13 4.74
N GLN A 174 -24.39 3.31 4.48
CA GLN A 174 -23.67 4.58 4.40
C GLN A 174 -22.95 4.91 5.71
N ASN A 175 -21.82 5.64 5.63
CA ASN A 175 -21.01 6.12 6.76
C ASN A 175 -20.30 5.04 7.60
N SER A 176 -20.19 3.82 7.10
CA SER A 176 -19.38 2.74 7.70
C SER A 176 -17.88 2.89 7.39
N SER A 177 -17.02 2.19 8.14
CA SER A 177 -15.58 2.12 7.86
C SER A 177 -15.28 1.53 6.47
N ILE A 178 -16.10 0.55 6.05
CA ILE A 178 -16.06 -0.05 4.70
C ILE A 178 -16.37 1.00 3.63
N SER A 179 -17.44 1.77 3.77
CA SER A 179 -17.78 2.83 2.79
C SER A 179 -16.65 3.87 2.67
N ARG A 180 -15.95 4.19 3.77
CA ARG A 180 -14.80 5.10 3.76
C ARG A 180 -13.60 4.52 3.03
N ILE A 181 -13.18 3.28 3.31
CA ILE A 181 -12.02 2.70 2.63
C ILE A 181 -12.29 2.45 1.14
N ASN A 182 -13.54 2.13 0.77
CA ASN A 182 -13.95 1.96 -0.62
C ASN A 182 -13.80 3.24 -1.45
N THR A 183 -13.79 4.44 -0.85
CA THR A 183 -13.47 5.69 -1.58
C THR A 183 -12.02 5.74 -2.09
N LYS A 184 -11.15 4.84 -1.62
CA LYS A 184 -9.72 4.78 -1.96
C LYS A 184 -9.36 3.52 -2.75
N LEU A 185 -10.35 2.72 -3.10
CA LEU A 185 -10.19 1.45 -3.80
C LEU A 185 -11.09 1.45 -5.04
N GLU A 186 -10.80 0.54 -5.95
CA GLU A 186 -11.58 0.39 -7.17
C GLU A 186 -11.56 -1.06 -7.64
N ALA A 187 -12.71 -1.49 -8.17
CA ALA A 187 -12.84 -2.73 -8.90
C ALA A 187 -12.60 -2.49 -10.40
N PHE A 188 -11.86 -3.39 -11.02
CA PHE A 188 -11.44 -3.32 -12.41
C PHE A 188 -12.10 -4.44 -13.20
N THR A 189 -12.74 -4.08 -14.31
CA THR A 189 -13.35 -5.03 -15.24
C THR A 189 -12.36 -5.57 -16.28
N SER A 190 -11.26 -4.86 -16.51
CA SER A 190 -10.18 -5.22 -17.42
C SER A 190 -8.82 -4.84 -16.85
N TRP A 191 -7.76 -5.49 -17.32
CA TRP A 191 -6.40 -5.26 -16.86
C TRP A 191 -5.46 -4.84 -17.99
N ASN A 192 -5.49 -3.54 -18.29
CA ASN A 192 -4.67 -2.90 -19.31
C ASN A 192 -3.77 -1.82 -18.68
N ALA A 193 -3.01 -1.10 -19.50
CA ALA A 193 -2.11 -0.06 -19.02
C ALA A 193 -2.84 1.02 -18.19
N ALA A 194 -4.04 1.44 -18.60
CA ALA A 194 -4.82 2.44 -17.87
C ALA A 194 -5.28 1.94 -16.50
N SER A 195 -5.73 0.69 -16.39
CA SER A 195 -6.10 0.07 -15.10
C SER A 195 -4.91 0.00 -14.14
N ILE A 196 -3.73 -0.41 -14.64
CA ILE A 196 -2.51 -0.48 -13.84
C ILE A 196 -2.12 0.91 -13.33
N GLU A 197 -2.10 1.93 -14.21
CA GLU A 197 -1.79 3.31 -13.80
C GLU A 197 -2.77 3.85 -12.76
N LYS A 198 -4.07 3.62 -12.98
CA LYS A 198 -5.10 4.06 -12.06
C LYS A 198 -4.91 3.43 -10.69
N ARG A 199 -4.70 2.11 -10.63
CA ARG A 199 -4.40 1.44 -9.36
C ARG A 199 -3.09 1.92 -8.75
N HIS A 200 -2.07 2.20 -9.55
CA HIS A 200 -0.79 2.72 -9.08
C HIS A 200 -0.99 4.05 -8.32
N LEU A 201 -1.80 4.96 -8.86
CA LEU A 201 -2.14 6.23 -8.20
C LEU A 201 -2.98 6.03 -6.92
N LEU A 202 -3.93 5.09 -6.92
CA LEU A 202 -4.70 4.73 -5.72
C LEU A 202 -3.77 4.23 -4.60
N LEU A 203 -2.82 3.34 -4.93
CA LEU A 203 -1.84 2.85 -3.97
C LEU A 203 -0.94 3.98 -3.44
N ILE A 204 -0.50 4.92 -4.30
CA ILE A 204 0.25 6.11 -3.86
C ILE A 204 -0.55 6.93 -2.85
N SER A 205 -1.85 7.11 -3.07
CA SER A 205 -2.72 7.80 -2.11
C SER A 205 -2.75 7.05 -0.77
N LEU A 206 -2.92 5.72 -0.79
CA LEU A 206 -2.92 4.90 0.41
C LEU A 206 -1.60 5.00 1.19
N VAL A 207 -0.45 5.06 0.51
CA VAL A 207 0.86 5.26 1.17
C VAL A 207 0.85 6.50 2.06
N LYS A 208 0.28 7.61 1.57
CA LYS A 208 0.20 8.85 2.37
C LYS A 208 -0.64 8.66 3.64
N ASP A 209 -1.68 7.83 3.59
CA ASP A 209 -2.48 7.48 4.76
C ASP A 209 -1.81 6.48 5.72
N VAL A 210 -1.00 5.56 5.20
CA VAL A 210 -0.29 4.58 6.04
C VAL A 210 0.77 5.27 6.91
N TRP A 211 1.48 6.25 6.35
CA TRP A 211 2.61 6.87 7.04
C TRP A 211 2.34 8.25 7.63
N LYS A 212 1.10 8.76 7.57
CA LYS A 212 0.74 9.99 8.29
C LYS A 212 0.85 9.81 9.81
N THR A 213 1.23 10.89 10.48
CA THR A 213 1.15 11.06 11.93
C THR A 213 -0.26 11.52 12.32
N THR A 214 -0.62 11.27 13.58
CA THR A 214 -1.86 11.78 14.17
C THR A 214 -1.52 12.23 15.59
N PRO A 215 -1.98 13.42 16.02
CA PRO A 215 -1.85 13.85 17.41
C PRO A 215 -2.49 12.84 18.37
N ILE A 216 -1.91 12.71 19.57
CA ILE A 216 -2.45 11.86 20.64
C ILE A 216 -3.16 12.67 21.74
N SER A 217 -2.95 13.99 21.79
CA SER A 217 -3.72 14.90 22.62
C SER A 217 -5.17 14.94 22.13
N PRO A 218 -6.16 14.92 23.06
CA PRO A 218 -7.57 15.07 22.71
C PRO A 218 -7.91 16.44 22.12
#